data_AF-A0A8C4U3U9-F1
#
_entry.id   AF-A0A8C4U3U9-F1
#
_cell.length_a   1.000
_cell.length_b   1.000
_cell.length_c   1.000
_cell.angle_alpha   90.00
_cell.angle_beta   90.00
_cell.angle_gamma   90.00
#
_symmetry.space_group_name_H-M   'P 1'
#
loop_
_entity.id
_entity.type
_entity.pdbx_description
1 polymer ?
#
loop_
_entity_poly.entity_id
_entity_poly.type
_entity_poly.pdbx_seq_one_letter_code
_entity_poly.pdbx_strand_id
1 'polypeptide(L)'
;MEMSEDDTNTEDYPTEIHDYLAAFEKSLGSVDEMLKTMMSVSRSELLQKLEPLEQAKLDLVSVYTLNSMFWVYLATQGINPKEHPVKQELERIRTYMNKVKEIADKKKASKLDKGAASRFLLNLNICHIPLCCL
;
A
#
# COMPACT_ATOMS: atom_id res chain seq x y z
N MET A 1 24.44 42.19 -6.47
CA MET A 1 25.25 41.52 -5.44
C MET A 1 25.26 40.06 -5.84
N GLU A 2 26.26 39.70 -6.61
CA GLU A 2 26.54 38.32 -7.02
C GLU A 2 26.79 37.48 -5.77
N MET A 3 26.29 36.24 -5.79
CA MET A 3 26.79 35.19 -4.92
C MET A 3 27.02 33.97 -5.79
N SER A 4 28.26 33.92 -6.29
CA SER A 4 29.12 32.78 -6.58
C SER A 4 28.47 31.45 -6.98
N GLU A 5 28.83 31.06 -8.20
CA GLU A 5 28.91 29.71 -8.73
C GLU A 5 29.41 28.70 -7.67
N ASP A 6 28.72 27.57 -7.61
CA ASP A 6 28.93 26.44 -6.71
C ASP A 6 30.27 25.76 -7.00
N ASP A 7 31.33 26.20 -6.31
CA ASP A 7 32.58 25.47 -6.15
C ASP A 7 32.29 24.19 -5.36
N THR A 8 31.98 23.12 -6.09
CA THR A 8 31.95 21.74 -5.58
C THR A 8 33.38 21.32 -5.23
N ASN A 9 33.81 21.72 -4.02
CA ASN A 9 35.05 21.25 -3.40
C ASN A 9 35.09 19.72 -3.45
N THR A 10 35.98 19.19 -4.28
CA THR A 10 36.15 17.77 -4.56
C THR A 10 36.95 17.09 -3.43
N GLU A 11 36.43 17.11 -2.20
CA GLU A 11 37.05 16.51 -1.00
C GLU A 11 36.01 15.86 -0.06
N ASP A 12 34.83 15.42 -0.52
CA ASP A 12 33.75 15.04 0.41
C ASP A 12 33.49 13.53 0.61
N TYR A 13 33.92 12.65 -0.29
CA TYR A 13 33.84 11.18 -0.13
C TYR A 13 34.49 10.45 -1.32
N PRO A 14 34.75 9.12 -1.23
CA PRO A 14 35.29 8.34 -2.35
C PRO A 14 34.40 8.41 -3.60
N THR A 15 34.99 8.57 -4.78
CA THR A 15 34.22 8.75 -6.04
C THR A 15 33.36 7.54 -6.39
N GLU A 16 33.70 6.35 -5.91
CA GLU A 16 32.96 5.11 -6.11
C GLU A 16 31.54 5.15 -5.52
N ILE A 17 31.30 6.02 -4.53
CA ILE A 17 29.98 6.17 -3.90
C ILE A 17 29.18 7.36 -4.42
N HIS A 18 29.78 8.21 -5.25
CA HIS A 18 29.17 9.45 -5.73
C HIS A 18 27.83 9.22 -6.43
N ASP A 19 27.81 8.31 -7.40
CA ASP A 19 26.61 8.00 -8.17
C ASP A 19 25.47 7.46 -7.28
N TYR A 20 25.81 6.67 -6.25
CA TYR A 20 24.84 6.14 -5.30
C TYR A 20 24.24 7.24 -4.42
N LEU A 21 25.06 8.19 -3.97
CA LEU A 21 24.61 9.33 -3.16
C LEU A 21 23.74 10.29 -3.98
N ALA A 22 24.16 10.63 -5.20
CA ALA A 22 23.37 11.47 -6.10
C ALA A 22 22.00 10.83 -6.44
N ALA A 23 21.98 9.52 -6.69
CA ALA A 23 20.73 8.79 -6.92
C ALA A 23 19.83 8.76 -5.67
N PHE A 24 20.43 8.61 -4.48
CA PHE A 24 19.71 8.63 -3.21
C PHE A 24 19.10 9.99 -2.92
N GLU A 25 19.87 11.08 -3.08
CA GLU A 25 19.40 12.45 -2.90
C GLU A 25 18.23 12.77 -3.85
N LYS A 26 18.38 12.42 -5.13
CA LYS A 26 17.30 12.58 -6.12
C LYS A 26 16.03 11.83 -5.72
N SER A 27 16.19 10.60 -5.23
CA SER A 27 15.07 9.78 -4.77
C SER A 27 14.39 10.39 -3.53
N LEU A 28 15.18 10.94 -2.60
CA LEU A 28 14.69 11.61 -1.41
C LEU A 28 13.93 12.89 -1.76
N GLY A 29 14.44 13.69 -2.72
CA GLY A 29 13.74 14.87 -3.24
C GLY A 29 12.37 14.53 -3.83
N SER A 30 12.27 13.45 -4.62
CA SER A 30 10.98 12.99 -5.16
C SER A 30 10.00 12.57 -4.06
N VAL A 31 10.48 11.89 -3.01
CA VAL A 31 9.64 11.50 -1.87
C VAL A 31 9.16 12.73 -1.09
N ASP A 32 10.03 13.72 -0.87
CA ASP A 32 9.70 14.97 -0.18
C ASP A 32 8.62 15.77 -0.93
N GLU A 33 8.73 15.90 -2.26
CA GLU A 33 7.70 16.55 -3.09
C GLU A 33 6.33 15.84 -3.01
N MET A 34 6.33 14.51 -3.06
CA MET A 34 5.09 13.71 -2.92
C MET A 34 4.47 13.89 -1.53
N LEU A 35 5.28 13.89 -0.47
CA LEU A 35 4.80 14.09 0.90
C LEU A 35 4.25 15.50 1.10
N LYS A 36 4.93 16.54 0.59
CA LYS A 36 4.43 17.92 0.62
C LYS A 36 3.07 18.04 -0.06
N THR A 37 2.89 17.38 -1.20
CA THR A 37 1.60 17.36 -1.90
C THR A 37 0.52 16.63 -1.10
N MET A 38 0.86 15.51 -0.47
CA MET A 38 -0.08 14.79 0.40
C MET A 38 -0.47 15.59 1.65
N MET A 39 0.48 16.33 2.23
CA MET A 39 0.28 17.13 3.45
C MET A 39 -0.38 18.49 3.19
N SER A 40 -0.39 18.98 1.95
CA SER A 40 -1.06 20.24 1.59
C SER A 40 -2.59 20.15 1.68
N VAL A 41 -3.13 18.93 1.66
CA VAL A 41 -4.56 18.66 1.80
C VAL A 41 -4.86 18.21 3.23
N SER A 42 -5.89 18.78 3.84
CA SER A 42 -6.37 18.34 5.15
C SER A 42 -6.80 16.87 5.10
N ARG A 43 -6.21 16.03 5.95
CA ARG A 43 -6.58 14.61 6.06
C ARG A 43 -8.07 14.44 6.38
N SER A 44 -8.63 15.32 7.23
CA SER A 44 -10.06 15.26 7.57
C SER A 44 -10.94 15.51 6.36
N GLU A 45 -10.58 16.48 5.52
CA GLU A 45 -11.33 16.80 4.29
C GLU A 45 -11.19 15.69 3.23
N LEU A 46 -10.01 15.08 3.15
CA LEU A 46 -9.76 13.97 2.24
C LEU A 46 -10.59 12.75 2.62
N LEU A 47 -10.59 12.37 3.91
CA LEU A 47 -11.33 11.20 4.40
C LEU A 47 -12.84 11.34 4.19
N GLN A 48 -13.41 12.54 4.30
CA GLN A 48 -14.85 12.76 4.05
C GLN A 48 -15.26 12.48 2.60
N LYS A 49 -14.32 12.58 1.65
CA LYS A 49 -14.57 12.36 0.21
C LYS A 49 -14.32 10.93 -0.26
N LEU A 50 -13.72 10.09 0.59
CA LEU A 50 -13.29 8.74 0.25
C LEU A 50 -14.26 7.69 0.79
N GLU A 51 -14.47 6.64 0.01
CA GLU A 51 -15.17 5.45 0.50
C GLU A 51 -14.38 4.79 1.64
N PRO A 52 -15.03 4.09 2.61
CA PRO A 52 -14.33 3.49 3.74
C PRO A 52 -13.15 2.57 3.35
N LEU A 53 -13.28 1.88 2.21
CA LEU A 53 -12.21 1.03 1.68
C LEU A 53 -11.01 1.83 1.14
N GLU A 54 -11.26 3.01 0.58
CA GLU A 54 -10.22 3.92 0.08
C GLU A 54 -9.51 4.62 1.24
N GLN A 55 -10.26 5.00 2.29
CA GLN A 55 -9.69 5.50 3.54
C GLN A 55 -8.72 4.49 4.16
N ALA A 56 -9.12 3.21 4.25
CA ALA A 56 -8.25 2.16 4.79
C ALA A 56 -6.98 1.96 3.95
N LYS A 57 -7.06 2.09 2.62
CA LYS A 57 -5.88 2.03 1.74
C LYS A 57 -4.95 3.21 1.97
N LEU A 58 -5.50 4.42 2.03
CA LEU A 58 -4.74 5.64 2.29
C LEU A 58 -3.97 5.50 3.60
N ASP A 59 -4.65 5.11 4.68
CA ASP A 59 -4.04 4.95 6.01
C ASP A 59 -2.93 3.91 6.03
N LEU A 60 -3.15 2.75 5.38
CA LEU A 60 -2.13 1.71 5.27
C LEU A 60 -0.91 2.18 4.48
N VAL A 61 -1.12 2.90 3.38
CA VAL A 61 -0.01 3.47 2.59
C VAL A 61 0.73 4.52 3.41
N SER A 62 0.05 5.41 4.13
CA SER A 62 0.70 6.41 4.99
C SER A 62 1.58 5.76 6.07
N VAL A 63 1.07 4.76 6.78
CA VAL A 63 1.83 4.06 7.83
C VAL A 63 2.97 3.23 7.22
N TYR A 64 2.77 2.60 6.06
CA TYR A 64 3.82 1.89 5.34
C TYR A 64 4.96 2.82 4.93
N THR A 65 4.62 3.98 4.37
CA THR A 65 5.59 4.99 3.94
C THR A 65 6.42 5.51 5.11
N LEU A 66 5.79 5.83 6.24
CA LEU A 66 6.51 6.26 7.46
C LEU A 66 7.49 5.19 7.97
N ASN A 67 7.03 3.93 8.07
CA ASN A 67 7.90 2.84 8.54
C ASN A 67 9.01 2.51 7.54
N SER A 68 8.76 2.66 6.25
CA SER A 68 9.76 2.47 5.19
C SER A 68 10.83 3.56 5.22
N MET A 69 10.45 4.82 5.43
CA MET A 69 11.42 5.90 5.61
C MET A 69 12.24 5.72 6.89
N PHE A 70 11.60 5.25 7.97
CA PHE A 70 12.32 4.94 9.20
C PHE A 70 13.31 3.78 9.02
N TRP A 71 12.96 2.76 8.22
CA TRP A 71 13.90 1.71 7.81
C TRP A 71 15.12 2.27 7.08
N VAL A 72 14.91 3.17 6.12
CA VAL A 72 15.99 3.84 5.38
C VAL A 72 16.86 4.65 6.34
N TYR A 73 16.25 5.41 7.25
CA TYR A 73 16.97 6.16 8.29
C TYR A 73 17.86 5.26 9.16
N LEU A 74 17.35 4.12 9.64
CA LEU A 74 18.18 3.18 10.40
C LEU A 74 19.38 2.69 9.60
N ALA A 75 19.17 2.39 8.31
CA ALA A 75 20.24 1.96 7.42
C ALA A 75 21.31 3.06 7.24
N THR A 76 20.94 4.35 7.18
CA THR A 76 21.92 5.44 7.12
C THR A 76 22.67 5.66 8.42
N GLN A 77 22.09 5.30 9.57
CA GLN A 77 22.77 5.28 10.86
C GLN A 77 23.67 4.04 11.06
N GLY A 78 23.77 3.16 10.06
CA GLY A 78 24.53 1.90 10.16
C GLY A 78 23.86 0.83 11.03
N ILE A 79 22.59 1.04 11.43
CA ILE A 79 21.82 0.07 12.21
C ILE A 79 21.15 -0.89 11.23
N ASN A 80 21.36 -2.20 11.40
CA ASN A 80 20.72 -3.22 10.59
C ASN A 80 19.19 -3.24 10.84
N PRO A 81 18.35 -2.78 9.91
CA PRO A 81 16.91 -2.68 10.18
C PRO A 81 16.22 -4.05 10.26
N LYS A 82 16.88 -5.13 9.78
CA LYS A 82 16.36 -6.49 9.87
C LYS A 82 16.35 -7.04 11.30
N GLU A 83 17.21 -6.50 12.16
CA GLU A 83 17.31 -6.82 13.58
C GLU A 83 16.50 -5.84 14.45
N HIS A 84 16.01 -4.75 13.85
CA HIS A 84 15.22 -3.73 14.52
C HIS A 84 13.72 -4.10 14.51
N PRO A 85 12.94 -3.74 15.57
CA PRO A 85 11.49 -3.99 15.64
C PRO A 85 10.66 -3.45 14.47
N VAL A 86 11.17 -2.47 13.71
CA VAL A 86 10.53 -1.91 12.51
C VAL A 86 10.19 -3.01 11.47
N LYS A 87 10.95 -4.10 11.43
CA LYS A 87 10.64 -5.25 10.57
C LYS A 87 9.28 -5.85 10.93
N GLN A 88 8.99 -6.02 12.21
CA GLN A 88 7.71 -6.58 12.67
C GLN A 88 6.56 -5.63 12.36
N GLU A 89 6.79 -4.32 12.47
CA GLU A 89 5.82 -3.30 12.09
C GLU A 89 5.49 -3.36 10.59
N LEU A 90 6.48 -3.52 9.71
CA LEU A 90 6.27 -3.69 8.28
C LEU A 90 5.51 -4.99 7.95
N GLU A 91 5.81 -6.11 8.61
CA GLU A 91 5.05 -7.35 8.42
C GLU A 91 3.60 -7.23 8.88
N ARG A 92 3.38 -6.53 9.99
CA ARG A 92 2.03 -6.21 10.48
C ARG A 92 1.26 -5.39 9.45
N ILE A 93 1.86 -4.34 8.91
CA ILE A 93 1.24 -3.48 7.88
C ILE A 93 0.91 -4.31 6.62
N ARG A 94 1.85 -5.14 6.15
CA ARG A 94 1.62 -6.03 4.99
C ARG A 94 0.44 -6.98 5.21
N THR A 95 0.31 -7.52 6.43
CA THR A 95 -0.83 -8.36 6.80
C THR A 95 -2.16 -7.61 6.66
N TYR A 96 -2.23 -6.35 7.10
CA TYR A 96 -3.43 -5.53 6.93
C TYR A 96 -3.69 -5.12 5.49
N MET A 97 -2.66 -4.84 4.68
CA MET A 97 -2.80 -4.61 3.24
C MET A 97 -3.42 -5.82 2.53
N ASN A 98 -3.00 -7.03 2.88
CA ASN A 98 -3.60 -8.25 2.33
C ASN A 98 -5.07 -8.39 2.72
N LYS A 99 -5.43 -8.09 3.98
CA LYS A 99 -6.85 -8.08 4.42
C LYS A 99 -7.70 -7.09 3.62
N VAL A 100 -7.19 -5.87 3.40
CA VAL A 100 -7.88 -4.85 2.59
C VAL A 100 -8.03 -5.30 1.14
N LYS A 101 -7.01 -5.96 0.58
CA LYS A 101 -7.07 -6.55 -0.76
C LYS A 101 -8.14 -7.64 -0.86
N GLU A 102 -8.18 -8.58 0.09
CA GLU A 102 -9.20 -9.63 0.12
C GLU A 102 -10.62 -9.06 0.20
N ILE A 103 -10.83 -8.01 1.01
CA ILE A 103 -12.13 -7.33 1.11
C ILE A 103 -12.49 -6.67 -0.23
N ALA A 104 -11.53 -6.01 -0.87
CA ALA A 104 -11.73 -5.38 -2.19
C ALA A 104 -12.10 -6.42 -3.26
N ASP A 105 -11.43 -7.57 -3.26
CA ASP A 105 -11.66 -8.65 -4.22
C ASP A 105 -13.02 -9.32 -3.98
N LYS A 106 -13.40 -9.55 -2.71
CA LYS A 106 -14.75 -10.02 -2.35
C LYS A 106 -15.85 -9.06 -2.79
N LYS A 107 -15.62 -7.74 -2.74
CA LYS A 107 -16.58 -6.74 -3.22
C LYS A 107 -16.76 -6.80 -4.75
N LYS A 108 -15.73 -7.22 -5.49
CA LYS A 108 -15.76 -7.39 -6.95
C LYS A 108 -16.27 -8.75 -7.42
N ALA A 109 -16.24 -9.77 -6.55
CA ALA A 109 -16.68 -11.12 -6.88
C ALA A 109 -18.17 -11.15 -7.25
N SER A 110 -18.52 -11.96 -8.27
CA SER A 110 -19.90 -12.18 -8.68
C SER A 110 -20.70 -12.81 -7.54
N LYS A 111 -21.86 -12.21 -7.22
CA LYS A 111 -22.78 -12.79 -6.25
C LYS A 111 -23.57 -13.90 -6.93
N LEU A 112 -23.50 -15.12 -6.38
CA LEU A 112 -24.40 -16.20 -6.79
C LEU A 112 -25.84 -15.81 -6.43
N ASP A 113 -26.76 -15.92 -7.38
CA ASP A 113 -28.18 -15.75 -7.12
C ASP A 113 -28.67 -16.94 -6.29
N LYS A 114 -28.87 -16.69 -4.99
CA LYS A 114 -29.35 -17.69 -4.03
C LYS A 114 -30.73 -18.23 -4.42
N GLY A 115 -31.56 -17.41 -5.08
CA GLY A 115 -32.85 -17.79 -5.61
C GLY A 115 -32.72 -18.75 -6.79
N ALA A 116 -31.83 -18.46 -7.75
CA ALA A 116 -31.54 -19.37 -8.86
C ALA A 116 -30.94 -20.70 -8.37
N ALA A 117 -29.99 -20.65 -7.43
CA ALA A 117 -29.40 -21.84 -6.82
C ALA A 117 -30.48 -22.71 -6.12
N SER A 118 -31.40 -22.08 -5.39
CA SER A 118 -32.52 -22.79 -4.74
C SER A 118 -33.46 -23.44 -5.75
N ARG A 119 -33.76 -22.76 -6.87
CA ARG A 119 -34.58 -23.31 -7.95
C ARG A 119 -33.92 -24.51 -8.64
N PHE A 120 -32.61 -24.48 -8.84
CA PHE A 120 -31.89 -25.63 -9.40
C PHE A 120 -31.92 -26.83 -8.46
N LEU A 121 -31.76 -26.63 -7.15
CA LEU A 121 -31.85 -27.72 -6.17
C LEU A 121 -33.28 -28.30 -6.07
N LEU A 122 -34.31 -27.44 -6.16
CA LEU A 122 -35.70 -27.87 -6.13
C LEU A 122 -36.12 -28.61 -7.41
N ASN A 123 -35.71 -28.15 -8.59
CA ASN A 123 -36.02 -28.83 -9.85
C ASN A 123 -35.26 -30.16 -10.02
N LEU A 124 -34.08 -30.30 -9.41
CA LEU A 124 -33.34 -31.58 -9.43
C LEU A 124 -34.06 -32.68 -8.62
N ASN A 125 -34.94 -32.30 -7.69
CA ASN A 125 -35.69 -33.22 -6.83
C ASN A 125 -37.08 -33.62 -7.40
N ILE A 126 -37.37 -33.30 -8.67
CA ILE A 126 -38.67 -33.56 -9.31
C ILE A 126 -38.65 -34.83 -10.21
N CYS A 127 -37.54 -35.55 -10.32
CA CYS A 127 -37.55 -36.89 -10.93
C CYS A 127 -38.05 -37.97 -9.95
N HIS A 128 -39.31 -37.87 -9.50
CA HIS A 128 -40.13 -39.07 -9.33
C HIS A 128 -41.23 -39.03 -10.38
N ILE A 129 -40.98 -39.81 -11.43
CA ILE A 129 -41.70 -39.93 -12.68
C ILE A 129 -43.19 -40.27 -12.43
N PRO A 130 -44.15 -39.64 -13.13
CA PRO A 130 -45.55 -40.04 -13.12
C PRO A 130 -45.70 -41.27 -14.02
N LEU A 131 -45.60 -42.46 -13.44
CA LEU A 131 -45.93 -43.72 -14.11
C LEU A 131 -46.80 -44.57 -13.17
N CYS A 132 -48.05 -44.14 -13.03
CA CYS A 132 -49.20 -45.02 -12.78
C CYS A 132 -50.48 -44.23 -13.11
N CYS A 133 -50.73 -44.06 -14.41
CA CYS A 133 -52.10 -44.13 -14.91
C CYS A 133 -52.54 -45.60 -14.79
N LEU A 134 -53.49 -45.89 -13.90
CA LEU A 134 -54.63 -46.84 -14.01
C LEU A 134 -55.23 -47.10 -12.62
#